data_AF-A0A8I1SNI6-F1
#
_entry.id   AF-A0A8I1SNI6-F1
#
_cell.length_a   1.000
_cell.length_b   1.000
_cell.length_c   1.000
_cell.angle_alpha   90.00
_cell.angle_beta   90.00
_cell.angle_gamma   90.00
#
_symmetry.space_group_name_H-M   'P 1'
#
loop_
_entity.id
_entity.type
_entity.pdbx_description
1 polymer ?
#
loop_
_entity_poly.entity_id
_entity_poly.type
_entity_poly.pdbx_seq_one_letter_code
_entity_poly.pdbx_strand_id
1 'polypeptide(L)'
;MGEAIVPFIILIPFLILAFVLSKGKGGFLIAGYNTLPAEKKAEYDEVALCKFMGKIMYAISLGILLLGLSDVLVNQLLLVIGIIVFVVSIVFALIYLNTGNRFKKR
;
A
#
# COMPACT_ATOMS: atom_id res chain seq x y z
N MET A 1 8.28 13.12 -21.96
CA MET A 1 7.24 13.98 -21.31
C MET A 1 5.87 13.30 -21.21
N GLY A 2 5.38 12.60 -22.25
CA GLY A 2 4.09 11.89 -22.16
C GLY A 2 4.05 10.74 -21.14
N GLU A 3 5.18 10.07 -20.90
CA GLU A 3 5.26 8.91 -19.99
C GLU A 3 5.26 9.28 -18.50
N ALA A 4 5.90 10.39 -18.10
CA ALA A 4 5.90 10.91 -16.74
C ALA A 4 4.50 11.11 -16.13
N ILE A 5 3.48 11.37 -16.95
CA ILE A 5 2.13 11.71 -16.48
C ILE A 5 1.45 10.48 -15.84
N VAL A 6 1.74 9.27 -16.34
CA VAL A 6 1.08 8.04 -15.91
C VAL A 6 1.31 7.75 -14.42
N PRO A 7 2.55 7.77 -13.88
CA PRO A 7 2.79 7.64 -12.44
C PRO A 7 2.00 8.62 -11.59
N PHE A 8 1.87 9.89 -11.99
CA PHE A 8 1.14 10.90 -11.21
C PHE A 8 -0.37 10.67 -11.23
N ILE A 9 -0.94 10.20 -12.34
CA ILE A 9 -2.36 9.81 -12.40
C ILE A 9 -2.63 8.65 -11.45
N ILE A 10 -1.75 7.63 -11.43
CA ILE A 10 -1.89 6.47 -10.54
C ILE A 10 -1.65 6.86 -9.07
N LEU A 11 -0.79 7.85 -8.80
CA LEU A 11 -0.46 8.29 -7.46
C LEU A 11 -1.69 8.81 -6.69
N ILE A 12 -2.57 9.55 -7.35
CA ILE A 12 -3.75 10.17 -6.72
C ILE A 12 -4.66 9.15 -6.03
N PRO A 13 -5.19 8.10 -6.71
CA PRO A 13 -6.02 7.11 -6.05
C PRO A 13 -5.27 6.34 -4.96
N PHE A 14 -3.98 6.07 -5.12
CA PHE A 14 -3.18 5.41 -4.09
C PHE A 14 -3.07 6.26 -2.81
N LEU A 15 -2.88 7.57 -2.94
CA LEU A 15 -2.87 8.48 -1.78
C LEU A 15 -4.24 8.57 -1.10
N ILE A 16 -5.33 8.57 -1.89
CA ILE A 16 -6.70 8.54 -1.35
C ILE A 16 -6.91 7.24 -0.55
N LEU A 17 -6.53 6.09 -1.12
CA LEU A 17 -6.60 4.80 -0.44
C LEU A 17 -5.77 4.78 0.83
N ALA A 18 -4.53 5.28 0.77
CA ALA A 18 -3.63 5.37 1.92
C ALA A 18 -4.25 6.19 3.05
N PHE A 19 -4.85 7.33 2.72
CA PHE A 19 -5.52 8.19 3.69
C PHE A 19 -6.74 7.51 4.33
N VAL A 20 -7.63 6.92 3.53
CA VAL A 20 -8.84 6.23 4.02
C VAL A 20 -8.46 5.05 4.93
N LEU A 21 -7.52 4.21 4.50
CA LEU A 21 -7.01 3.07 5.26
C LEU A 21 -6.34 3.49 6.57
N SER A 22 -5.58 4.59 6.56
CA SER A 22 -4.92 5.14 7.74
C SER A 22 -5.89 5.64 8.82
N LYS A 23 -7.15 5.91 8.46
CA LYS A 23 -8.23 6.20 9.43
C LYS A 23 -8.85 4.93 10.03
N GLY A 24 -8.33 3.74 9.69
CA GLY A 24 -8.89 2.47 10.12
C GLY A 24 -10.18 2.09 9.37
N LYS A 25 -10.41 2.67 8.20
CA LYS A 25 -11.60 2.44 7.36
C LYS A 25 -11.20 1.75 6.06
N GLY A 26 -12.17 1.17 5.36
CA GLY A 26 -11.94 0.60 4.03
C GLY A 26 -11.44 -0.84 4.02
N GLY A 27 -11.73 -1.62 5.07
CA GLY A 27 -11.36 -3.05 5.12
C GLY A 27 -11.93 -3.85 3.95
N PHE A 28 -13.06 -3.44 3.38
CA PHE A 28 -13.64 -4.05 2.17
C PHE A 28 -12.70 -4.01 0.94
N LEU A 29 -11.73 -3.09 0.91
CA LEU A 29 -10.72 -2.98 -0.16
C LEU A 29 -9.58 -3.99 0.01
N ILE A 30 -9.45 -4.59 1.19
CA ILE A 30 -8.42 -5.60 1.48
C ILE A 30 -9.00 -6.95 1.06
N ALA A 31 -8.72 -7.36 -0.18
CA ALA A 31 -9.31 -8.55 -0.79
C ALA A 31 -9.26 -9.78 0.13
N GLY A 32 -8.08 -10.12 0.66
CA GLY A 32 -7.91 -11.29 1.54
C GLY A 32 -8.71 -11.23 2.85
N TYR A 33 -9.06 -10.03 3.34
CA TYR A 33 -9.94 -9.85 4.50
C TYR A 33 -11.42 -9.82 4.08
N ASN A 34 -11.74 -9.21 2.95
CA ASN A 34 -13.10 -9.08 2.44
C ASN A 34 -13.69 -10.42 1.97
N THR A 35 -12.85 -11.37 1.54
CA THR A 35 -13.26 -12.72 1.13
C THR A 35 -13.39 -13.71 2.29
N LEU A 36 -13.05 -13.32 3.52
CA LEU A 36 -13.23 -14.19 4.69
C LEU A 36 -14.73 -14.36 5.00
N PRO A 37 -15.17 -15.55 5.44
CA PRO A 37 -16.48 -15.73 6.05
C PRO A 37 -16.66 -14.79 7.24
N ALA A 38 -17.90 -14.37 7.52
CA ALA A 38 -18.20 -13.40 8.58
C ALA A 38 -17.62 -13.80 9.96
N GLU A 39 -17.70 -15.09 10.29
CA GLU A 39 -17.15 -15.67 11.53
C GLU A 39 -15.63 -15.47 11.63
N LYS A 40 -14.90 -15.77 10.54
CA LYS A 40 -13.44 -15.61 10.47
C LYS A 40 -13.04 -14.15 10.44
N LYS A 41 -13.83 -13.31 9.77
CA LYS A 41 -13.64 -11.86 9.70
C LYS A 41 -13.73 -11.22 11.09
N ALA A 42 -14.65 -11.70 11.93
CA ALA A 42 -14.83 -11.22 13.30
C ALA A 42 -13.59 -11.45 14.21
N GLU A 43 -12.80 -12.49 13.93
CA GLU A 43 -11.54 -12.79 14.63
C GLU A 43 -10.46 -11.72 14.41
N TYR A 44 -10.57 -10.86 13.39
CA TYR A 44 -9.56 -9.86 13.05
C TYR A 44 -9.87 -8.47 13.64
N ASP A 45 -8.82 -7.76 14.01
CA ASP A 45 -8.82 -6.32 14.26
C ASP A 45 -8.74 -5.57 12.92
N GLU A 46 -9.91 -5.28 12.36
CA GLU A 46 -10.05 -4.54 11.10
C GLU A 46 -9.37 -3.17 11.14
N VAL A 47 -9.47 -2.47 12.27
CA VAL A 47 -8.92 -1.11 12.40
C VAL A 47 -7.41 -1.14 12.35
N ALA A 48 -6.77 -2.07 13.08
CA ALA A 48 -5.33 -2.25 13.03
C ALA A 48 -4.85 -2.71 11.65
N LEU A 49 -5.57 -3.64 11.03
CA LEU A 49 -5.28 -4.13 9.68
C LEU A 49 -5.35 -2.99 8.64
N CYS A 50 -6.41 -2.19 8.67
CA CYS A 50 -6.56 -1.04 7.77
C CYS A 50 -5.45 -0.01 7.99
N LYS A 51 -5.15 0.36 9.24
CA LYS A 51 -4.07 1.30 9.56
C LYS A 51 -2.72 0.81 9.07
N PHE A 52 -2.43 -0.49 9.20
CA PHE A 52 -1.22 -1.08 8.65
C PHE A 52 -1.19 -0.98 7.13
N MET A 53 -2.26 -1.40 6.46
CA MET A 53 -2.37 -1.32 4.99
C MET A 53 -2.25 0.13 4.49
N GLY A 54 -2.75 1.11 5.24
CA GLY A 54 -2.58 2.53 4.93
C GLY A 54 -1.10 2.96 4.93
N LYS A 55 -0.29 2.49 5.88
CA LYS A 55 1.16 2.74 5.90
C LYS A 55 1.86 2.10 4.70
N ILE A 56 1.50 0.87 4.36
CA ILE A 56 2.01 0.18 3.16
C ILE A 56 1.64 0.96 1.90
N MET A 57 0.41 1.45 1.80
CA MET A 57 -0.06 2.22 0.66
C MET A 57 0.70 3.54 0.52
N TYR A 58 1.01 4.24 1.62
CA TYR A 58 1.88 5.41 1.58
C TYR A 58 3.30 5.10 1.09
N ALA A 59 3.87 3.97 1.51
CA ALA A 59 5.20 3.55 1.05
C ALA A 59 5.18 3.21 -0.46
N ILE A 60 4.12 2.56 -0.93
CA ILE A 60 3.90 2.32 -2.37
C ILE A 60 3.73 3.65 -3.13
N SER A 61 2.93 4.58 -2.61
CA SER A 61 2.77 5.93 -3.19
C SER A 61 4.10 6.67 -3.29
N LEU A 62 4.97 6.55 -2.29
CA LEU A 62 6.32 7.14 -2.34
C LEU A 62 7.14 6.52 -3.48
N GLY A 63 7.10 5.18 -3.63
CA GLY A 63 7.73 4.50 -4.77
C GLY A 63 7.24 5.06 -6.11
N ILE A 64 5.92 5.16 -6.31
CA ILE A 64 5.31 5.70 -7.53
C ILE A 64 5.70 7.15 -7.78
N LEU A 65 5.73 7.99 -6.73
CA LEU A 65 6.18 9.38 -6.82
C LEU A 65 7.64 9.47 -7.31
N LEU A 66 8.53 8.64 -6.77
CA LEU A 66 9.93 8.58 -7.19
C LEU A 66 10.08 8.12 -8.64
N LEU A 67 9.25 7.17 -9.10
CA LEU A 67 9.20 6.79 -10.52
C LEU A 67 8.80 7.98 -11.40
N GLY A 68 7.73 8.71 -11.05
CA GLY A 68 7.31 9.90 -11.80
C GLY A 68 8.37 11.00 -11.83
N LEU A 69 8.99 11.28 -10.68
CA LEU A 69 10.09 12.25 -10.58
C LEU A 69 11.34 11.81 -11.35
N SER A 70 11.60 10.52 -11.47
CA SER A 70 12.75 10.02 -12.22
C SER A 70 12.67 10.38 -13.72
N ASP A 71 11.47 10.35 -14.32
CA ASP A 71 11.28 10.74 -15.73
C ASP A 71 11.33 12.27 -15.88
N VAL A 72 10.70 13.01 -14.97
CA VAL A 72 10.72 14.49 -14.98
C VAL A 72 12.13 15.05 -14.83
N LEU A 73 12.94 14.46 -13.94
CA LEU A 73 14.29 14.93 -13.62
C LEU A 73 15.38 14.19 -14.41
N VAL A 74 15.00 13.25 -15.28
CA VAL A 74 15.93 12.40 -16.06
C VAL A 74 16.99 11.76 -15.16
N ASN A 75 16.55 11.19 -14.03
CA ASN A 75 17.43 10.71 -12.97
C ASN A 75 17.25 9.21 -12.71
N GLN A 76 18.19 8.41 -13.19
CA GLN A 76 18.19 6.94 -13.03
C GLN A 76 18.30 6.48 -11.58
N LEU A 77 18.93 7.25 -10.69
CA LEU A 77 19.01 6.90 -9.28
C LEU A 77 17.61 6.94 -8.63
N LEU A 78 16.80 7.95 -8.95
CA LEU A 78 15.42 8.04 -8.45
C LEU A 78 14.56 6.88 -8.97
N LEU A 79 14.77 6.46 -10.22
CA LEU A 79 14.08 5.30 -10.79
C LEU A 79 14.38 4.04 -9.96
N VAL A 80 15.67 3.76 -9.73
CA VAL A 80 16.11 2.57 -8.97
C VAL A 80 15.59 2.60 -7.54
N ILE A 81 15.68 3.75 -6.85
CA ILE A 81 15.15 3.89 -5.48
C ILE A 81 13.62 3.69 -5.48
N GLY A 82 12.90 4.28 -6.44
CA GLY A 82 11.45 4.13 -6.56
C GLY A 82 11.02 2.66 -6.71
N ILE A 83 11.71 1.90 -7.58
CA ILE A 83 11.49 0.46 -7.77
C ILE A 83 11.76 -0.31 -6.47
N ILE A 84 12.90 -0.04 -5.80
CA ILE A 84 13.26 -0.70 -4.54
C ILE A 84 12.19 -0.45 -3.48
N VAL A 85 11.79 0.81 -3.27
CA VAL A 85 10.76 1.17 -2.28
C VAL A 85 9.44 0.46 -2.58
N PHE A 86 9.02 0.42 -3.84
CA PHE A 86 7.79 -0.25 -4.27
C PHE A 86 7.82 -1.76 -3.97
N VAL A 87 8.88 -2.46 -4.42
CA VAL A 87 9.02 -3.91 -4.26
C VAL A 87 9.16 -4.30 -2.79
N VAL A 88 10.02 -3.60 -2.04
CA VAL A 88 10.24 -3.87 -0.61
C VAL A 88 8.95 -3.69 0.19
N SER A 89 8.15 -2.66 -0.13
CA SER A 89 6.86 -2.43 0.55
C SER A 89 5.90 -3.58 0.36
N ILE A 90 5.80 -4.13 -0.86
CA ILE A 90 4.94 -5.28 -1.17
C ILE A 90 5.44 -6.53 -0.44
N VAL A 91 6.73 -6.86 -0.57
CA VAL A 91 7.31 -8.04 0.06
C VAL A 91 7.16 -7.99 1.57
N PHE A 92 7.46 -6.83 2.18
CA PHE A 92 7.28 -6.61 3.61
C PHE A 92 5.82 -6.80 4.03
N ALA A 93 4.86 -6.22 3.30
CA ALA A 93 3.44 -6.38 3.59
C ALA A 93 3.00 -7.83 3.53
N LEU A 94 3.40 -8.58 2.50
CA LEU A 94 3.09 -10.00 2.35
C LEU A 94 3.63 -10.82 3.52
N ILE A 95 4.91 -10.63 3.88
CA ILE A 95 5.50 -11.35 5.01
C ILE A 95 4.78 -10.99 6.30
N TYR A 96 4.56 -9.71 6.57
CA TYR A 96 3.98 -9.23 7.82
C TYR A 96 2.52 -9.68 8.00
N LEU A 97 1.72 -9.69 6.94
CA LEU A 97 0.32 -10.13 6.97
C LEU A 97 0.18 -11.63 7.19
N ASN A 98 1.10 -12.43 6.65
CA ASN A 98 1.02 -13.88 6.67
C ASN A 98 1.76 -14.53 7.85
N THR A 99 2.47 -13.75 8.68
CA THR A 99 3.21 -14.29 9.84
C THR A 99 2.65 -13.83 11.17
N GLY A 100 2.60 -14.74 12.14
CA GLY A 100 2.40 -14.42 13.56
C GLY A 100 0.98 -13.98 13.95
N ASN A 101 -0.05 -14.21 13.12
CA ASN A 101 -1.45 -13.87 13.40
C ASN A 101 -1.62 -12.41 13.93
N ARG A 102 -0.82 -11.48 13.42
CA ARG A 102 -0.60 -10.14 14.01
C ARG A 102 -1.85 -9.26 14.10
N PHE A 103 -2.87 -9.55 13.29
CA PHE A 103 -4.12 -8.79 13.24
C PHE A 103 -5.30 -9.58 13.78
N LYS A 104 -5.09 -10.76 14.40
CA LYS A 104 -6.15 -11.42 15.15
C LYS A 104 -6.36 -10.71 16.48
N LYS A 105 -7.62 -10.52 16.88
CA LYS A 105 -8.00 -10.08 18.21
C LYS A 105 -7.52 -11.13 19.22
N ARG A 106 -6.96 -10.67 20.33
CA ARG A 106 -6.61 -11.51 21.47
C ARG A 106 -7.83 -11.72 22.36
#